data_AF-A0AAE9PRD9-F1
#
_entry.id   AF-A0AAE9PRD9-F1
#
_cell.length_a   1.000
_cell.length_b   1.000
_cell.length_c   1.000
_cell.angle_alpha   90.00
_cell.angle_beta   90.00
_cell.angle_gamma   90.00
#
_symmetry.space_group_name_H-M   'P 1'
#
loop_
_entity.id
_entity.type
_entity.pdbx_description
1 polymer ?
#
loop_
_entity_poly.entity_id
_entity_poly.type
_entity_poly.pdbx_seq_one_letter_code
_entity_poly.pdbx_strand_id
1 'polypeptide(L)'
;MDAFNWSLQEKGEEELAGLMVSMSRLFRYVIEPAHHDSWVTLGEEMAQIRRYLELMEMRLGERLSWQIHMPSEAARIPLPKLLIQPILENAIMHGVENRIGNGRVEISVTPSTRSGWTKIAVIDNGPGMTMEELAAVRTALMGEQPARAREPVWD
;
A
#
# COMPACT_ATOMS: atom_id res chain seq x y z
N MET A 1 18.31 37.98 -1.98
CA MET A 1 17.58 36.94 -2.73
C MET A 1 17.95 35.53 -2.23
N ASP A 2 18.90 35.39 -1.30
CA ASP A 2 19.46 34.08 -0.91
C ASP A 2 18.72 33.41 0.25
N ALA A 3 18.12 34.19 1.17
CA ALA A 3 17.38 33.67 2.32
C ALA A 3 16.16 32.81 1.94
N PHE A 4 15.50 33.15 0.83
CA PHE A 4 14.36 32.38 0.31
C PHE A 4 14.82 31.05 -0.28
N ASN A 5 15.98 31.05 -0.95
CA ASN A 5 16.55 29.87 -1.58
C ASN A 5 17.05 28.86 -0.54
N TRP A 6 17.66 29.33 0.56
CA TRP A 6 18.03 28.46 1.68
C TRP A 6 16.82 27.80 2.33
N SER A 7 15.72 28.53 2.55
CA SER A 7 14.51 27.95 3.16
C SER A 7 13.81 26.89 2.29
N LEU A 8 13.92 27.02 0.96
CA LEU A 8 13.40 26.02 0.01
C LEU A 8 14.30 24.79 -0.05
N GLN A 9 15.62 24.99 0.00
CA GLN A 9 16.58 23.91 0.00
C GLN A 9 16.52 23.10 1.31
N GLU A 10 16.43 23.76 2.46
CA GLU A 10 16.30 23.13 3.77
C GLU A 10 15.01 22.30 3.90
N LYS A 11 13.88 22.83 3.40
CA LYS A 11 12.61 22.08 3.32
C LYS A 11 12.71 20.85 2.42
N GLY A 12 13.36 20.96 1.26
CA GLY A 12 13.57 19.83 0.36
C GLY A 12 14.49 18.76 0.95
N GLU A 13 15.49 19.16 1.73
CA GLU A 13 16.41 18.25 2.42
C GLU A 13 15.73 17.50 3.58
N GLU A 14 14.89 18.17 4.38
CA GLU A 14 14.09 17.52 5.43
C GLU A 14 13.08 16.51 4.84
N GLU A 15 12.45 16.85 3.72
CA GLU A 15 11.47 15.98 3.05
C GLU A 15 12.15 14.74 2.45
N LEU A 16 13.33 14.91 1.85
CA LEU A 16 14.17 13.81 1.35
C LEU A 16 14.67 12.91 2.48
N ALA A 17 15.05 13.49 3.62
CA ALA A 17 15.47 12.73 4.80
C ALA A 17 14.31 11.90 5.37
N GLY A 18 13.10 12.47 5.43
CA GLY A 18 11.89 11.75 5.83
C GLY A 18 11.57 10.56 4.90
N LEU A 19 11.75 10.75 3.59
CA LEU A 19 11.59 9.69 2.60
C LEU A 19 12.64 8.58 2.76
N MET A 20 13.91 8.94 2.96
CA MET A 20 14.99 7.96 3.19
C MET A 20 14.77 7.15 4.48
N VAL A 21 14.31 7.77 5.55
CA VAL A 21 13.96 7.08 6.81
C VAL A 21 12.80 6.10 6.58
N SER A 22 11.80 6.48 5.80
CA SER A 22 10.65 5.62 5.48
C SER A 22 11.07 4.44 4.60
N MET A 23 11.90 4.67 3.58
CA MET A 23 12.48 3.60 2.76
C MET A 23 13.36 2.65 3.58
N SER A 24 14.17 3.17 4.49
CA SER A 24 15.01 2.35 5.38
C SER A 24 14.18 1.45 6.29
N ARG A 25 13.04 1.94 6.81
CA ARG A 25 12.10 1.14 7.61
C ARG A 25 11.43 0.05 6.78
N LEU A 26 11.03 0.36 5.55
CA LEU A 26 10.43 -0.58 4.62
C LEU A 26 11.43 -1.69 4.22
N PHE A 27 12.67 -1.32 3.87
CA PHE A 27 13.72 -2.29 3.56
C PHE A 27 14.09 -3.15 4.76
N ARG A 28 14.18 -2.57 5.97
CA ARG A 28 14.46 -3.34 7.19
C ARG A 28 13.39 -4.39 7.46
N TYR A 29 12.13 -4.06 7.19
CA TYR A 29 11.02 -4.97 7.36
C TYR A 29 10.98 -6.09 6.31
N VAL A 30 11.41 -5.79 5.07
CA VAL A 30 11.51 -6.79 3.98
C VAL A 30 12.72 -7.71 4.14
N ILE A 31 13.83 -7.21 4.69
CA ILE A 31 15.12 -7.92 4.76
C ILE A 31 15.32 -8.67 6.08
N GLU A 32 14.52 -8.40 7.11
CA GLU A 32 14.58 -9.15 8.37
C GLU A 32 14.34 -10.66 8.08
N PRO A 33 15.35 -11.53 8.32
CA PRO A 33 15.32 -12.90 7.85
C PRO A 33 14.06 -13.63 8.34
N ALA A 34 13.40 -14.29 7.40
CA ALA A 34 12.29 -15.21 7.60
C ALA A 34 12.72 -16.41 8.47
N HIS A 35 12.88 -16.16 9.77
CA HIS A 35 13.09 -17.18 10.77
C HIS A 35 12.07 -16.95 11.89
N HIS A 36 11.01 -17.76 11.84
CA HIS A 36 10.03 -18.06 12.88
C HIS A 36 8.82 -17.16 13.16
N ASP A 37 8.71 -15.92 12.67
CA ASP A 37 7.53 -15.05 12.93
C ASP A 37 6.99 -14.33 11.67
N SER A 38 6.59 -15.07 10.62
CA SER A 38 6.02 -14.48 9.38
C SER A 38 4.51 -14.18 9.45
N TRP A 39 3.87 -14.52 10.56
CA TRP A 39 2.44 -14.30 10.79
C TRP A 39 2.23 -13.20 11.82
N VAL A 40 1.18 -12.42 11.62
CA VAL A 40 0.66 -11.41 12.55
C VAL A 40 -0.84 -11.56 12.65
N THR A 41 -1.41 -10.94 13.67
CA THR A 41 -2.84 -10.74 13.74
C THR A 41 -3.28 -9.58 12.84
N LEU A 42 -4.53 -9.60 12.40
CA LEU A 42 -5.10 -8.52 11.59
C LEU A 42 -5.07 -7.18 12.34
N GLY A 43 -5.22 -7.21 13.67
CA GLY A 43 -5.07 -6.03 14.49
C GLY A 43 -3.67 -5.42 14.43
N GLU A 44 -2.62 -6.25 14.45
CA GLU A 44 -1.23 -5.78 14.32
C GLU A 44 -0.95 -5.20 12.94
N GLU A 45 -1.37 -5.87 11.87
CA GLU A 45 -1.24 -5.36 10.49
C GLU A 45 -2.01 -4.03 10.33
N MET A 46 -3.24 -3.94 10.83
CA MET A 46 -4.04 -2.71 10.79
C MET A 46 -3.42 -1.57 11.60
N ALA A 47 -2.72 -1.87 12.70
CA ALA A 47 -1.98 -0.87 13.46
C ALA A 47 -0.80 -0.31 12.67
N GLN A 48 -0.11 -1.14 11.88
CA GLN A 48 0.96 -0.65 11.00
C GLN A 48 0.40 0.16 9.83
N ILE A 49 -0.68 -0.29 9.22
CA ILE A 49 -1.40 0.44 8.17
C ILE A 49 -1.84 1.83 8.67
N ARG A 50 -2.39 1.92 9.89
CA ARG A 50 -2.77 3.19 10.49
C ARG A 50 -1.59 4.15 10.59
N ARG A 51 -0.44 3.68 11.11
CA ARG A 51 0.79 4.49 11.19
C ARG A 51 1.25 4.97 9.82
N TYR A 52 1.17 4.11 8.81
CA TYR A 52 1.51 4.48 7.43
C TYR A 52 0.57 5.55 6.89
N LEU A 53 -0.75 5.40 7.08
CA LEU A 53 -1.75 6.38 6.64
C LEU A 53 -1.59 7.72 7.35
N GLU A 54 -1.30 7.74 8.64
CA GLU A 54 -0.98 8.96 9.39
C GLU A 54 0.23 9.70 8.80
N LEU A 55 1.30 8.98 8.46
CA LEU A 55 2.48 9.56 7.79
C LEU A 55 2.13 10.11 6.40
N MET A 56 1.32 9.39 5.64
CA MET A 56 0.89 9.83 4.30
C MET A 56 -0.06 11.02 4.36
N GLU A 57 -0.92 11.10 5.36
CA GLU A 57 -1.79 12.24 5.61
C GLU A 57 -0.97 13.49 5.96
N MET A 58 0.07 13.35 6.79
CA MET A 58 1.02 14.45 7.05
C MET A 58 1.73 14.93 5.77
N ARG A 59 2.12 14.01 4.88
CA ARG A 59 2.79 14.34 3.61
C ARG A 59 1.85 14.95 2.56
N LEU A 60 0.63 14.45 2.45
CA LEU A 60 -0.31 14.83 1.39
C LEU A 60 -1.32 15.92 1.84
N GLY A 61 -1.39 16.20 3.15
CA GLY A 61 -2.32 17.15 3.73
C GLY A 61 -3.77 16.81 3.40
N GLU A 62 -4.56 17.83 3.08
CA GLU A 62 -6.00 17.69 2.77
C GLU A 62 -6.29 16.85 1.51
N ARG A 63 -5.26 16.49 0.73
CA ARG A 63 -5.43 15.63 -0.45
C ARG A 63 -5.68 14.17 -0.10
N LEU A 64 -5.41 13.72 1.13
CA LEU A 64 -5.69 12.35 1.56
C LEU A 64 -6.75 12.35 2.66
N SER A 65 -7.81 11.59 2.43
CA SER A 65 -8.74 11.17 3.47
C SER A 65 -8.71 9.65 3.59
N TRP A 66 -8.81 9.12 4.80
CA TRP A 66 -8.80 7.68 4.97
C TRP A 66 -9.70 7.19 6.10
N GLN A 67 -10.18 5.95 5.98
CA GLN A 67 -11.02 5.29 6.99
C GLN A 67 -10.68 3.81 7.08
N ILE A 68 -10.73 3.26 8.31
CA ILE A 68 -10.56 1.83 8.58
C ILE A 68 -11.80 1.36 9.35
N HIS A 69 -12.54 0.43 8.75
CA HIS A 69 -13.69 -0.23 9.32
C HIS A 69 -13.34 -1.69 9.63
N MET A 70 -13.02 -1.98 10.88
CA MET A 70 -12.68 -3.33 11.34
C MET A 70 -13.43 -3.68 12.62
N PRO A 71 -14.29 -4.72 12.62
CA PRO A 71 -14.89 -5.26 13.83
C PRO A 71 -13.83 -5.78 14.81
N SER A 72 -14.04 -5.60 16.11
CA SER A 72 -13.12 -6.03 17.17
C SER A 72 -12.80 -7.52 17.10
N GLU A 73 -13.76 -8.34 16.67
CA GLU A 73 -13.63 -9.80 16.61
C GLU A 73 -12.63 -10.21 15.52
N ALA A 74 -12.48 -9.38 14.47
CA ALA A 74 -11.56 -9.64 13.38
C ALA A 74 -10.10 -9.39 13.76
N ALA A 75 -9.83 -8.66 14.85
CA ALA A 75 -8.47 -8.26 15.23
C ALA A 75 -7.52 -9.44 15.50
N ARG A 76 -8.05 -10.63 15.87
CA ARG A 76 -7.26 -11.83 16.18
C ARG A 76 -7.01 -12.75 15.00
N ILE A 77 -7.55 -12.44 13.82
CA ILE A 77 -7.38 -13.29 12.63
C ILE A 77 -5.89 -13.34 12.27
N PRO A 78 -5.26 -14.52 12.21
CA PRO A 78 -3.88 -14.63 11.78
C PRO A 78 -3.77 -14.48 10.27
N LEU A 79 -2.78 -13.72 9.80
CA LEU A 79 -2.42 -13.57 8.40
C LEU A 79 -0.91 -13.42 8.24
N PRO A 80 -0.37 -13.65 7.03
CA PRO A 80 0.99 -13.27 6.72
C PRO A 80 1.19 -11.77 6.93
N LYS A 81 2.33 -11.41 7.52
CA LYS A 81 2.85 -10.05 7.52
C LYS A 81 2.86 -9.49 6.10
N LEU A 82 2.63 -8.18 5.94
CA LEU A 82 2.68 -7.49 4.65
C LEU A 82 1.63 -7.95 3.63
N LEU A 83 0.55 -8.61 4.05
CA LEU A 83 -0.47 -9.02 3.10
C LEU A 83 -1.22 -7.80 2.52
N ILE A 84 -1.50 -6.81 3.36
CA ILE A 84 -2.41 -5.71 3.03
C ILE A 84 -1.62 -4.47 2.62
N GLN A 85 -0.44 -4.27 3.22
CA GLN A 85 0.40 -3.12 2.98
C GLN A 85 0.72 -2.84 1.49
N PRO A 86 1.09 -3.82 0.64
CA PRO A 86 1.37 -3.57 -0.78
C PRO A 86 0.15 -3.05 -1.55
N ILE A 87 -1.04 -3.53 -1.19
CA ILE A 87 -2.30 -3.09 -1.82
C ILE A 87 -2.61 -1.64 -1.40
N LEU A 88 -2.37 -1.33 -0.13
CA LEU A 88 -2.52 0.03 0.40
C LEU A 88 -1.54 1.02 -0.22
N GLU A 89 -0.27 0.63 -0.36
CA GLU A 89 0.75 1.44 -1.01
C GLU A 89 0.35 1.74 -2.46
N ASN A 90 -0.14 0.75 -3.19
CA ASN A 90 -0.67 0.94 -4.55
C ASN A 90 -1.86 1.92 -4.57
N ALA A 91 -2.81 1.78 -3.63
CA ALA A 91 -3.96 2.67 -3.52
C ALA A 91 -3.55 4.14 -3.26
N ILE A 92 -2.49 4.38 -2.49
CA ILE A 92 -1.98 5.72 -2.22
C ILE A 92 -1.19 6.27 -3.41
N MET A 93 -0.22 5.52 -3.94
CA MET A 93 0.64 5.95 -5.05
C MET A 93 -0.16 6.20 -6.33
N HIS A 94 -1.01 5.26 -6.72
CA HIS A 94 -1.75 5.34 -7.97
C HIS A 94 -3.11 6.04 -7.80
N GLY A 95 -3.77 5.85 -6.65
CA GLY A 95 -5.11 6.38 -6.42
C GLY A 95 -5.15 7.81 -5.90
N VAL A 96 -4.13 8.26 -5.17
CA VAL A 96 -4.14 9.58 -4.49
C VAL A 96 -3.07 10.52 -5.04
N GLU A 97 -1.81 10.07 -5.12
CA GLU A 97 -0.67 10.95 -5.42
C GLU A 97 -0.79 11.61 -6.82
N ASN A 98 -1.23 10.83 -7.81
CA ASN A 98 -1.36 11.25 -9.22
C ASN A 98 -2.68 11.97 -9.56
N ARG A 99 -3.54 12.26 -8.59
CA ARG A 99 -4.87 12.85 -8.84
C ARG A 99 -4.92 14.35 -8.59
N ILE A 100 -5.62 15.07 -9.47
CA ILE A 100 -6.07 16.45 -9.24
C ILE A 100 -7.33 16.39 -8.37
N GLY A 101 -7.21 16.69 -7.08
CA GLY A 101 -8.31 16.67 -6.10
C GLY A 101 -8.07 15.74 -4.90
N ASN A 102 -9.09 15.60 -4.03
CA ASN A 102 -8.98 14.84 -2.79
C ASN A 102 -9.12 13.34 -3.05
N GLY A 103 -8.06 12.60 -2.72
CA GLY A 103 -8.04 11.15 -2.67
C GLY A 103 -8.67 10.62 -1.38
N ARG A 104 -9.28 9.44 -1.51
CA ARG A 104 -9.91 8.72 -0.40
C ARG A 104 -9.46 7.28 -0.46
N VAL A 105 -8.98 6.76 0.67
CA VAL A 105 -8.69 5.35 0.86
C VAL A 105 -9.55 4.78 1.99
N GLU A 106 -10.21 3.67 1.73
CA GLU A 106 -11.03 2.98 2.72
C GLU A 106 -10.57 1.52 2.84
N ILE A 107 -10.38 1.08 4.08
CA ILE A 107 -10.11 -0.32 4.39
C ILE A 107 -11.30 -0.87 5.15
N SER A 108 -11.87 -1.97 4.69
CA SER A 108 -13.01 -2.63 5.35
C SER A 108 -12.76 -4.12 5.57
N VAL A 109 -13.18 -4.60 6.72
CA VAL A 109 -13.12 -6.02 7.10
C VAL A 109 -14.54 -6.51 7.37
N THR A 110 -15.00 -7.47 6.57
CA THR A 110 -16.37 -7.98 6.63
C THR A 110 -16.40 -9.51 6.49
N PRO A 111 -17.45 -10.19 6.97
CA PRO A 111 -17.64 -11.61 6.68
C PRO A 111 -17.67 -11.86 5.17
N SER A 112 -17.00 -12.91 4.71
CA SER A 112 -17.07 -13.32 3.31
C SER A 112 -18.37 -14.07 3.02
N THR A 113 -18.81 -14.06 1.75
CA THR A 113 -19.87 -14.95 1.27
C THR A 113 -19.45 -16.42 1.32
N ARG A 114 -18.14 -16.69 1.34
CA ARG A 114 -17.59 -18.03 1.54
C ARG A 114 -17.45 -18.32 3.04
N SER A 115 -18.16 -19.35 3.51
CA SER A 115 -18.12 -19.78 4.92
C SER A 115 -16.70 -20.03 5.40
N GLY A 116 -16.36 -19.46 6.56
CA GLY A 116 -15.03 -19.57 7.18
C GLY A 116 -13.99 -18.58 6.64
N TRP A 117 -14.36 -17.69 5.73
CA TRP A 117 -13.46 -16.68 5.17
C TRP A 117 -13.83 -15.27 5.64
N THR A 118 -12.82 -14.41 5.74
CA THR A 118 -12.98 -12.98 5.98
C THR A 118 -12.63 -12.23 4.70
N LYS A 119 -13.46 -11.25 4.34
CA LYS A 119 -13.19 -10.32 3.24
C LYS A 119 -12.49 -9.09 3.80
N ILE A 120 -11.33 -8.79 3.24
CA ILE A 120 -10.59 -7.55 3.48
C ILE A 120 -10.61 -6.79 2.15
N ALA A 121 -11.05 -5.54 2.16
CA ALA A 121 -11.06 -4.69 0.97
C ALA A 121 -10.29 -3.41 1.24
N VAL A 122 -9.39 -3.06 0.32
CA VAL A 122 -8.76 -1.75 0.21
C VAL A 122 -9.38 -1.08 -1.01
N ILE A 123 -9.94 0.10 -0.82
CA ILE A 123 -10.74 0.80 -1.82
C ILE A 123 -10.18 2.22 -1.94
N ASP A 124 -9.81 2.62 -3.14
CA ASP A 124 -9.48 4.01 -3.46
C ASP A 124 -10.49 4.62 -4.44
N ASN A 125 -10.46 5.95 -4.57
CA ASN A 125 -11.21 6.71 -5.56
C ASN A 125 -10.31 7.29 -6.66
N GLY A 126 -9.25 6.55 -6.99
CA GLY A 126 -8.31 6.88 -8.05
C GLY A 126 -8.90 6.76 -9.45
N PRO A 127 -8.07 6.97 -10.49
CA PRO A 127 -8.47 6.84 -11.88
C PRO A 127 -8.86 5.40 -12.27
N GLY A 128 -8.55 4.42 -11.42
CA GLY A 128 -8.73 3.00 -11.71
C GLY A 128 -7.64 2.46 -12.65
N MET A 129 -7.70 1.15 -12.87
CA MET A 129 -6.83 0.44 -13.82
C MET A 129 -7.50 0.36 -15.19
N THR A 130 -6.70 0.35 -16.25
CA THR A 130 -7.15 -0.04 -17.59
C THR A 130 -7.62 -1.51 -17.59
N MET A 131 -8.36 -1.89 -18.63
CA MET A 131 -8.84 -3.28 -18.75
C MET A 131 -7.68 -4.25 -18.94
N GLU A 132 -6.62 -3.80 -19.60
CA GLU A 132 -5.37 -4.54 -19.84
C GLU A 132 -4.62 -4.77 -18.53
N GLU A 133 -4.44 -3.74 -17.70
CA GLU A 133 -3.81 -3.85 -16.38
C GLU A 133 -4.61 -4.77 -15.46
N LEU A 134 -5.94 -4.62 -15.44
CA LEU A 134 -6.83 -5.46 -14.65
C LEU A 134 -6.73 -6.94 -15.06
N ALA A 135 -6.68 -7.21 -16.37
CA ALA A 135 -6.51 -8.55 -16.89
C ALA A 135 -5.16 -9.14 -16.45
N ALA A 136 -4.06 -8.40 -16.60
CA ALA A 136 -2.73 -8.84 -16.20
C ALA A 136 -2.66 -9.20 -14.69
N VAL A 137 -3.25 -8.38 -13.82
CA VAL A 137 -3.31 -8.65 -12.37
C VAL A 137 -4.14 -9.91 -12.08
N ARG A 138 -5.30 -10.08 -12.72
CA ARG A 138 -6.14 -11.28 -12.53
C ARG A 138 -5.42 -12.56 -12.96
N THR A 139 -4.76 -12.52 -14.10
CA THR A 139 -3.97 -13.62 -14.65
C THR A 139 -2.83 -13.99 -13.70
N ALA A 140 -2.08 -13.01 -13.19
CA ALA A 140 -1.03 -13.23 -12.19
C ALA A 140 -1.56 -13.84 -10.88
N LEU A 141 -2.71 -13.39 -10.38
CA LEU A 141 -3.34 -13.91 -9.15
C LEU A 141 -3.91 -15.32 -9.31
N MET A 142 -4.37 -15.68 -10.51
CA MET A 142 -4.89 -17.02 -10.83
C MET A 142 -3.75 -18.03 -11.13
N GLY A 143 -2.49 -17.57 -11.16
CA GLY A 143 -1.33 -18.41 -11.47
C GLY A 143 -1.20 -18.77 -12.96
N GLU A 144 -1.98 -18.12 -13.83
CA GLU A 144 -1.82 -18.23 -15.28
C GLU A 144 -0.72 -17.23 -15.68
N GLN A 145 0.46 -17.68 -16.11
CA GLN A 145 1.39 -16.75 -16.74
C GLN A 145 0.81 -16.35 -18.11
N PRO A 146 0.71 -15.05 -18.45
CA PRO A 146 0.51 -14.69 -19.84
C PRO A 146 1.68 -15.30 -20.61
N ALA A 147 1.37 -16.09 -21.64
CA ALA A 147 2.36 -16.79 -22.44
C ALA A 147 3.45 -15.78 -22.84
N ARG A 148 4.64 -15.91 -22.24
CA ARG A 148 5.81 -15.13 -22.66
C ARG A 148 5.94 -15.34 -24.16
N ALA A 149 5.72 -14.28 -24.93
CA ALA A 149 6.07 -14.26 -26.34
C ALA A 149 7.53 -14.72 -26.40
N ARG A 150 7.77 -15.87 -27.02
CA ARG A 150 9.12 -16.40 -27.22
C ARG A 150 9.88 -15.33 -27.98
N GLU A 151 10.88 -14.73 -27.34
CA GLU A 151 11.85 -13.92 -28.05
C GLU A 151 12.48 -14.79 -29.15
N PRO A 152 12.60 -14.28 -30.39
CA PRO A 152 13.25 -15.04 -31.44
C PRO A 152 14.71 -15.26 -31.05
N VAL A 153 15.10 -16.53 -30.98
CA VAL A 153 16.50 -16.95 -30.91
C VAL A 153 17.12 -16.52 -32.24
N TRP A 154 18.02 -15.54 -32.19
CA TRP A 154 18.91 -15.27 -33.31
C TRP A 154 20.09 -16.23 -33.18
N ASP A 155 20.15 -17.21 -34.08
CA ASP A 155 21.36 -17.98 -34.38
C ASP A 155 22.36 -17.12 -35.17
#